data_AF-A0A368JQ42-F1
#
_entry.id   AF-A0A368JQ42-F1
#
_cell.length_a   1.000
_cell.length_b   1.000
_cell.length_c   1.000
_cell.angle_alpha   90.00
_cell.angle_beta   90.00
_cell.angle_gamma   90.00
#
_symmetry.space_group_name_H-M   'P 1'
#
loop_
_entity.id
_entity.type
_entity.pdbx_description
1 polymer ?
#
loop_
_entity_poly.entity_id
_entity_poly.type
_entity_poly.pdbx_seq_one_letter_code
_entity_poly.pdbx_strand_id
1 'polypeptide(L)' 'MNGYTVEIATHAHFALVWEFELKAASMDEAAFLAEGWMENNGFSLCYFTYIINQANGVREAFITPDC' A
#
# COMPACT_ATOMS: atom_id res chain seq x y z
N MET A 1 1.40 -17.90 -4.65
CA MET A 1 1.20 -16.45 -4.47
C MET A 1 -0.04 -16.24 -3.63
N ASN A 2 0.07 -15.40 -2.60
CA ASN A 2 -1.01 -15.05 -1.68
C ASN A 2 -1.74 -13.79 -2.18
N GLY A 3 -2.99 -13.61 -1.76
CA GLY A 3 -3.74 -12.38 -2.04
C GLY A 3 -3.54 -11.35 -0.92
N TYR A 4 -3.33 -10.10 -1.32
CA TYR A 4 -3.24 -8.96 -0.43
C TYR A 4 -4.19 -7.85 -0.88
N THR A 5 -4.77 -7.13 0.09
CA THR A 5 -5.53 -5.92 -0.15
C THR A 5 -4.70 -4.72 0.29
N VAL A 6 -4.52 -3.76 -0.60
CA VAL A 6 -3.79 -2.52 -0.34
C VAL A 6 -4.78 -1.38 -0.18
N GLU A 7 -4.72 -0.69 0.95
CA GLU A 7 -5.47 0.54 1.24
C GLU A 7 -4.51 1.73 1.17
N ILE A 8 -4.82 2.77 0.40
CA ILE A 8 -4.01 3.99 0.28
C ILE A 8 -4.76 5.16 0.92
N ALA A 9 -4.11 5.87 1.84
CA ALA A 9 -4.66 7.03 2.52
C ALA A 9 -3.71 8.25 2.46
N THR A 10 -4.28 9.45 2.42
CA THR A 10 -3.50 10.71 2.45
C THR A 10 -3.03 11.05 3.87
N HIS A 11 -1.82 11.61 4.02
CA HIS A 11 -1.37 12.16 5.30
C HIS A 11 -2.21 13.37 5.77
N ALA A 12 -2.71 14.16 4.82
CA ALA A 12 -3.39 15.43 5.13
C ALA A 12 -4.73 15.23 5.86
N HIS A 13 -5.47 14.18 5.53
CA HIS A 13 -6.82 13.97 6.07
C HIS A 13 -7.07 12.55 6.57
N PHE A 14 -6.08 11.64 6.47
CA PHE A 14 -6.25 10.21 6.73
C PHE A 14 -7.46 9.59 6.00
N ALA A 15 -7.85 10.21 4.87
CA ALA A 15 -8.95 9.74 4.05
C ALA A 15 -8.42 8.64 3.14
N LEU A 16 -9.14 7.51 3.11
CA LEU A 16 -8.94 6.45 2.12
C LEU A 16 -9.21 7.02 0.73
N VAL A 17 -8.23 6.91 -0.14
CA VAL A 17 -8.31 7.41 -1.52
C VAL A 17 -8.45 6.25 -2.50
N TRP A 18 -7.88 5.09 -2.17
CA TRP A 18 -7.90 3.94 -3.06
C TRP A 18 -7.80 2.62 -2.29
N GLU A 19 -8.38 1.56 -2.84
CA GLU A 19 -8.23 0.19 -2.38
C GLU A 19 -8.11 -0.74 -3.60
N PHE A 20 -7.19 -1.71 -3.55
CA PHE A 20 -7.04 -2.69 -4.62
C PHE A 20 -6.45 -4.01 -4.12
N GLU A 21 -6.71 -5.10 -4.86
CA GLU A 21 -6.09 -6.40 -4.61
C GLU A 21 -4.83 -6.59 -5.46
N LEU A 22 -3.81 -7.24 -4.88
CA LEU A 22 -2.64 -7.71 -5.61
C LEU A 22 -2.24 -9.14 -5.20
N LYS A 23 -1.47 -9.81 -6.06
CA LYS A 23 -0.91 -11.14 -5.80
C LYS A 23 0.61 -11.01 -5.62
N ALA A 24 1.12 -11.49 -4.49
CA ALA A 24 2.55 -11.50 -4.18
C ALA A 24 2.94 -12.77 -3.41
N ALA A 25 4.21 -13.13 -3.37
CA ALA A 25 4.72 -14.26 -2.58
C ALA A 25 4.92 -13.90 -1.10
N SER A 26 5.31 -12.66 -0.79
CA SER A 26 5.57 -12.16 0.57
C SER A 26 4.96 -10.76 0.81
N MET A 27 5.00 -10.29 2.06
CA MET A 27 4.61 -8.93 2.42
C MET A 27 5.56 -7.89 1.80
N ASP A 28 6.87 -8.17 1.81
CA ASP A 28 7.87 -7.29 1.19
C ASP A 28 7.64 -7.13 -0.33
N GLU A 29 7.32 -8.22 -1.02
CA GLU A 29 6.98 -8.16 -2.44
C GLU A 29 5.65 -7.42 -2.67
N ALA A 30 4.67 -7.61 -1.79
CA ALA A 30 3.42 -6.85 -1.83
C ALA A 30 3.67 -5.34 -1.68
N ALA A 31 4.57 -4.93 -0.78
CA ALA A 31 4.96 -3.54 -0.57
C ALA A 31 5.65 -2.95 -1.81
N PHE A 32 6.63 -3.66 -2.36
CA PHE A 32 7.30 -3.22 -3.58
C PHE A 32 6.34 -3.03 -4.76
N LEU A 33 5.40 -3.97 -4.94
CA LEU A 33 4.38 -3.87 -6.00
C LEU A 33 3.38 -2.74 -5.74
N ALA A 34 3.01 -2.49 -4.48
CA ALA A 34 2.12 -1.40 -4.10
C ALA A 34 2.76 -0.03 -4.39
N GLU A 35 4.03 0.16 -3.99
CA GLU A 35 4.79 1.39 -4.28
C GLU A 35 4.89 1.63 -5.79
N GLY A 36 5.28 0.61 -6.56
CA GLY A 36 5.36 0.72 -8.01
C GLY A 36 4.00 1.03 -8.66
N TRP A 37 2.90 0.48 -8.14
CA TRP A 37 1.56 0.84 -8.61
C TRP A 37 1.22 2.29 -8.29
N MET A 38 1.54 2.76 -7.07
CA MET A 38 1.31 4.12 -6.62
C MET A 38 2.04 5.13 -7.51
N GLU A 39 3.34 4.94 -7.72
CA GLU A 39 4.15 5.81 -8.58
C GLU A 39 3.61 5.84 -10.02
N ASN A 40 3.25 4.67 -10.58
CA ASN A 40 2.68 4.58 -11.93
C ASN A 40 1.32 5.29 -12.07
N ASN A 41 0.59 5.48 -10.98
CA ASN A 41 -0.67 6.21 -10.95
C ASN A 41 -0.51 7.68 -10.48
N GLY A 42 0.73 8.16 -10.36
CA GLY A 42 1.03 9.54 -9.98
C GLY A 42 0.84 9.85 -8.49
N PHE A 43 0.68 8.83 -7.65
CA PHE A 43 0.73 9.01 -6.20
C PHE A 43 2.18 9.22 -5.78
N SER A 44 2.43 10.33 -5.10
CA SER A 44 3.74 10.62 -4.50
C SER A 44 3.81 10.01 -3.11
N LEU A 45 4.66 9.00 -2.93
CA LEU A 45 4.83 8.27 -1.66
C LEU A 45 5.02 9.19 -0.43
N CYS A 46 5.60 10.37 -0.62
CA CYS A 46 5.61 11.50 0.33
C CYS A 46 4.32 11.80 1.11
N TYR A 47 3.18 11.73 0.43
CA TYR A 47 1.92 12.27 0.92
C TYR A 47 0.91 11.19 1.25
N PHE A 48 1.27 9.92 1.03
CA PHE A 48 0.38 8.79 1.18
C PHE A 48 0.99 7.75 2.09
N THR A 49 0.17 7.24 3.00
CA THR A 49 0.41 6.01 3.73
C THR A 49 -0.34 4.89 2.99
N TYR A 50 0.22 3.68 2.97
CA TYR A 50 -0.52 2.52 2.52
C TYR A 50 -0.48 1.39 3.54
N ILE A 51 -1.55 0.60 3.59
CA ILE A 51 -1.70 -0.54 4.49
C ILE A 51 -1.87 -1.77 3.62
N ILE A 52 -1.08 -2.80 3.90
CA ILE A 52 -1.20 -4.10 3.23
C ILE A 52 -1.84 -5.08 4.18
N ASN A 53 -2.94 -5.67 3.73
CA ASN A 53 -3.71 -6.65 4.46
C ASN A 53 -3.57 -8.02 3.80
N GLN A 54 -3.11 -9.00 4.56
CA GLN A 54 -3.13 -10.40 4.15
C GLN A 54 -4.41 -11.08 4.61
N ALA A 55 -4.90 -12.07 3.86
CA ALA A 55 -6.16 -12.77 4.13
C ALA A 55 -6.25 -13.47 5.52
N ASN A 56 -5.12 -13.73 6.17
CA ASN A 56 -5.05 -14.29 7.52
C ASN A 56 -5.18 -13.24 8.64
N GLY A 57 -5.43 -11.97 8.29
CA GLY A 57 -5.59 -10.87 9.24
C GLY A 57 -4.29 -10.17 9.63
N VAL A 58 -3.14 -10.53 9.04
CA VAL A 58 -1.89 -9.77 9.21
C VAL A 58 -2.02 -8.46 8.44
N ARG A 59 -1.78 -7.34 9.13
CA ARG A 59 -1.85 -5.99 8.57
C ARG A 59 -0.54 -5.27 8.86
N GLU A 60 0.03 -4.62 7.85
CA GLU A 60 1.24 -3.83 8.00
C GLU A 60 1.04 -2.45 7.34
N ALA A 61 1.32 -1.40 8.11
CA ALA A 61 1.22 -0.03 7.65
C ALA A 61 2.60 0.46 7.23
N PHE A 62 2.68 0.99 6.02
CA PHE A 62 3.90 1.52 5.42
C PHE A 62 3.73 3.03 5.30
N ILE A 63 4.56 3.74 6.07
CA ILE A 63 4.70 5.19 5.99
C ILE A 63 6.00 5.41 5.22
N THR A 64 5.90 5.90 4.00
CA THR A 64 7.08 6.23 3.18
C THR A 64 7.70 7.53 3.70
N PRO A 65 8.86 7.47 4.40
CA PRO A 65 9.30 8.58 5.26
C PRO A 65 9.98 9.73 4.53
N ASP A 66 10.33 9.58 3.25
CA ASP A 66 11.30 10.47 2.63
C ASP A 66 10.71 11.26 1.45
N CYS A 67 9.96 12.30 1.82
CA CYS A 67 10.35 13.65 1.47
C CYS A 67 10.03 14.61 2.64
#